data_AF-A0A7J6SJ27-F1
#
_entry.id   AF-A0A7J6SJ27-F1
#
_cell.length_a   1.000
_cell.length_b   1.000
_cell.length_c   1.000
_cell.angle_alpha   90.00
_cell.angle_beta   90.00
_cell.angle_gamma   90.00
#
_symmetry.space_group_name_H-M   'P 1'
#
loop_
_entity.id
_entity.type
_entity.pdbx_description
1 polymer ?
#
loop_
_entity_poly.entity_id
_entity_poly.type
_entity_poly.pdbx_seq_one_letter_code
_entity_poly.pdbx_strand_id
1 'polypeptide(L)'
;GEERRAAAFAIDDAILNQHFQTLTCCFLAPFIDPYLSVEKAKRSIKSSPLSPTPLLPPFDLPTLIASLSLPPDCPEPLNGLRPIKLEELYRKFVVESPNFGPWIRSQREKAFERIVRYHAKVLCDGKGISQCAASLRNIADFDSAITVVRQVRDDPSVRRLSRLSKASSSPVQTPVGSSGSSDETREGKSPRQQNLLQVRLSDTIRLLSALRKDFIQSHVQVF
;
A
#
# COMPACT_ATOMS: atom_id res chain seq x y z
N GLY A 1 19.11 -34.27 29.41
CA GLY A 1 20.43 -33.62 29.40
C GLY A 1 20.62 -32.79 28.14
N GLU A 2 20.34 -33.36 26.98
CA GLU A 2 20.50 -32.70 25.67
C GLU A 2 19.30 -31.84 25.26
N GLU A 3 18.06 -32.26 25.54
CA GLU A 3 16.86 -31.45 25.23
C GLU A 3 16.84 -30.09 25.95
N ARG A 4 17.31 -30.03 27.21
CA ARG A 4 17.42 -28.76 27.95
C ARG A 4 18.51 -27.84 27.38
N ARG A 5 19.57 -28.40 26.79
CA ARG A 5 20.62 -27.61 26.11
C ARG A 5 20.15 -27.13 24.75
N ALA A 6 19.48 -27.98 23.96
CA ALA A 6 18.88 -27.59 22.69
C ALA A 6 17.81 -26.49 22.88
N ALA A 7 17.00 -26.58 23.95
CA ALA A 7 16.05 -25.53 24.30
C ALA A 7 16.75 -24.22 24.72
N ALA A 8 17.86 -24.28 25.46
CA ALA A 8 18.63 -23.08 25.82
C ALA A 8 19.26 -22.41 24.58
N PHE A 9 19.86 -23.18 23.67
CA PHE A 9 20.39 -22.64 22.41
C PHE A 9 19.28 -22.04 21.53
N ALA A 10 18.10 -22.68 21.48
CA ALA A 10 16.95 -22.13 20.75
C ALA A 10 16.40 -20.83 21.36
N ILE A 11 16.48 -20.67 22.69
CA ILE A 11 16.11 -19.43 23.39
C ILE A 11 17.14 -18.33 23.09
N ASP A 12 18.43 -18.65 23.14
CA ASP A 12 19.50 -17.70 22.83
C ASP A 12 19.42 -17.21 21.38
N ASP A 13 19.14 -18.11 20.44
CA ASP A 13 18.89 -17.77 19.03
C ASP A 13 17.64 -16.90 18.86
N ALA A 14 16.57 -17.16 19.62
CA ALA A 14 15.35 -16.36 19.56
C ALA A 14 15.58 -14.93 20.08
N ILE A 15 16.31 -14.78 21.18
CA ILE A 15 16.68 -13.47 21.75
C ILE A 15 17.56 -12.69 20.76
N LEU A 16 18.55 -13.35 20.17
CA LEU A 16 19.45 -12.73 19.21
C LEU A 16 18.70 -12.29 17.93
N ASN A 17 17.82 -13.15 17.40
CA ASN A 17 16.98 -12.82 16.26
C ASN A 17 16.05 -11.63 16.55
N GLN A 18 15.44 -11.59 17.74
CA GLN A 18 14.60 -10.47 18.16
C GLN A 18 15.42 -9.18 18.27
N HIS A 19 16.64 -9.24 18.79
CA HIS A 19 17.52 -8.10 18.89
C HIS A 19 17.92 -7.56 17.50
N PHE A 20 18.36 -8.44 16.59
CA PHE A 20 18.68 -8.05 15.20
C PHE A 20 17.46 -7.51 14.46
N GLN A 21 16.29 -8.09 14.66
CA GLN A 21 15.05 -7.59 14.07
C GLN A 21 14.76 -6.18 14.57
N THR A 22 14.90 -5.93 15.87
CA THR A 22 14.70 -4.60 16.47
C THR A 22 15.69 -3.60 15.90
N LEU A 23 17.00 -3.92 15.87
CA LEU A 23 18.03 -3.09 15.24
C LEU A 23 17.70 -2.78 13.78
N THR A 24 17.26 -3.77 13.02
CA THR A 24 16.90 -3.61 11.61
C THR A 24 15.69 -2.71 11.45
N CYS A 25 14.66 -2.87 12.28
CA CYS A 25 13.48 -2.01 12.28
C CYS A 25 13.85 -0.55 12.59
N CYS A 26 14.68 -0.33 13.61
CA CYS A 26 15.15 1.01 13.96
C CYS A 26 16.02 1.64 12.86
N PHE A 27 16.92 0.86 12.26
CA PHE A 27 17.75 1.29 11.15
C PHE A 27 16.94 1.62 9.88
N LEU A 28 15.84 0.92 9.64
CA LEU A 28 15.02 1.16 8.45
C LEU A 28 13.94 2.25 8.69
N ALA A 29 13.67 2.62 9.94
CA ALA A 29 12.64 3.60 10.30
C ALA A 29 12.77 4.94 9.54
N PRO A 30 13.97 5.52 9.35
CA PRO A 30 14.11 6.78 8.59
C PRO A 30 13.69 6.68 7.12
N PHE A 31 13.61 5.48 6.54
CA PHE A 31 13.10 5.30 5.18
C PHE A 31 11.57 5.14 5.14
N ILE A 32 10.98 4.54 6.18
CA ILE A 32 9.58 4.09 6.17
C ILE A 32 8.61 5.27 6.23
N ASP A 33 8.76 6.15 7.21
CA ASP A 33 7.78 7.23 7.43
C ASP A 33 7.81 8.33 6.35
N PRO A 34 8.97 8.88 5.93
CA PRO A 34 8.97 9.94 4.93
C PRO A 34 8.67 9.44 3.52
N TYR A 35 9.13 8.23 3.16
CA TYR A 35 9.10 7.78 1.76
C TYR A 35 8.10 6.64 1.48
N LEU A 36 7.64 5.93 2.50
CA LEU A 36 6.78 4.74 2.36
C LEU A 36 5.48 4.82 3.18
N SER A 37 5.15 5.98 3.78
CA SER A 37 3.99 6.10 4.66
C SER A 37 2.65 5.99 3.92
N VAL A 38 2.11 4.78 3.97
CA VAL A 38 0.76 4.45 3.49
C VAL A 38 -0.30 5.20 4.29
N GLU A 39 -0.12 5.40 5.60
CA GLU A 39 -1.13 6.05 6.45
C GLU A 39 -1.30 7.53 6.14
N LYS A 40 -0.23 8.23 5.77
CA LYS A 40 -0.31 9.62 5.30
C LYS A 40 -1.14 9.71 4.01
N ALA A 41 -0.88 8.82 3.05
CA ALA A 41 -1.65 8.72 1.81
C ALA A 41 -3.13 8.37 2.06
N LYS A 42 -3.42 7.43 2.97
CA LYS A 42 -4.80 7.07 3.33
C LYS A 42 -5.58 8.23 3.93
N ARG A 43 -4.95 9.05 4.78
CA ARG A 43 -5.57 10.26 5.34
C ARG A 43 -5.97 11.24 4.24
N SER A 44 -5.07 11.48 3.28
CA SER A 44 -5.36 12.32 2.10
C SER A 44 -6.53 11.79 1.28
N ILE A 45 -6.57 10.47 1.01
CA ILE A 45 -7.65 9.82 0.27
C ILE A 45 -8.99 9.95 1.00
N LYS A 46 -9.02 9.77 2.33
CA LYS A 46 -10.24 9.93 3.12
C LYS A 46 -10.82 11.34 3.03
N SER A 47 -9.96 12.37 3.03
CA SER A 47 -10.42 13.76 2.94
C SER A 47 -10.88 14.16 1.54
N SER A 48 -10.28 13.59 0.49
CA SER A 48 -10.64 13.89 -0.90
C SER A 48 -10.56 12.66 -1.80
N PRO A 49 -11.60 11.79 -1.77
CA PRO A 49 -11.61 10.53 -2.51
C PRO A 49 -11.61 10.68 -4.04
N LEU A 50 -12.02 11.83 -4.57
CA LEU A 50 -12.06 12.07 -6.02
C LEU A 50 -10.79 12.77 -6.54
N SER A 51 -9.83 13.06 -5.65
CA SER A 51 -8.53 13.62 -6.02
C SER A 51 -7.58 12.53 -6.54
N PRO A 52 -6.56 12.91 -7.34
CA PRO A 52 -5.55 11.95 -7.81
C PRO A 52 -4.96 11.13 -6.67
N THR A 53 -4.70 9.84 -6.94
CA THR A 53 -4.10 8.96 -5.93
C THR A 53 -2.77 9.58 -5.47
N PRO A 54 -2.58 9.81 -4.16
CA PRO A 54 -1.36 10.43 -3.66
C PRO A 54 -0.16 9.57 -3.99
N LEU A 55 0.86 10.19 -4.60
CA LEU A 55 2.13 9.55 -4.90
C LEU A 55 3.00 9.49 -3.65
N LEU A 56 3.81 8.44 -3.54
CA LEU A 56 4.87 8.38 -2.53
C LEU A 56 5.97 9.40 -2.88
N PRO A 57 6.48 10.20 -1.93
CA PRO A 57 7.56 11.15 -2.19
C PRO A 57 8.76 10.46 -2.83
N PRO A 58 9.45 11.07 -3.81
CA PRO A 58 10.67 10.49 -4.37
C PRO A 58 11.72 10.31 -3.27
N PHE A 59 12.53 9.27 -3.39
CA PHE A 59 13.64 9.08 -2.47
C PHE A 59 14.74 10.11 -2.76
N ASP A 60 15.21 10.79 -1.72
CA ASP A 60 16.30 11.76 -1.81
C ASP A 60 17.27 11.58 -0.64
N LEU A 61 18.50 11.19 -0.96
CA LEU A 61 19.53 10.88 0.04
C LEU A 61 19.97 12.12 0.83
N PRO A 62 20.27 13.28 0.22
CA PRO A 62 20.56 14.51 0.96
C PRO A 62 19.49 14.87 2.00
N THR A 63 18.21 14.83 1.61
CA THR A 63 17.10 15.11 2.53
C THR A 63 17.01 14.07 3.66
N LEU A 64 17.21 12.78 3.36
CA LEU A 64 17.25 11.73 4.38
C LEU A 64 18.34 12.02 5.41
N ILE A 65 19.56 12.34 4.96
CA ILE A 65 20.69 12.60 5.86
C ILE A 65 20.44 13.85 6.71
N ALA A 66 19.92 14.93 6.11
CA ALA A 66 19.62 16.17 6.83
C ALA A 66 18.52 16.02 7.91
N SER A 67 17.66 15.01 7.78
CA SER A 67 16.58 14.72 8.73
C SER A 67 16.79 13.40 9.50
N LEU A 68 18.02 12.88 9.48
CA LEU A 68 18.33 11.56 10.03
C LEU A 68 18.19 11.56 11.55
N SER A 69 17.23 10.78 12.03
CA SER A 69 16.99 10.55 13.45
C SER A 69 16.54 9.12 13.65
N LEU A 70 17.15 8.43 14.61
CA LEU A 70 16.72 7.09 15.00
C LEU A 70 15.54 7.18 15.97
N PRO A 71 14.69 6.15 16.05
CA PRO A 71 13.69 6.06 17.10
C PRO A 71 14.34 6.15 18.49
N PRO A 72 13.65 6.76 19.48
CA PRO A 72 14.22 6.96 20.82
C PRO A 72 14.62 5.64 21.51
N ASP A 73 13.90 4.55 21.23
CA ASP A 73 14.12 3.22 21.80
C ASP A 73 15.06 2.35 20.96
N CYS A 74 15.90 2.97 20.12
CA CYS A 74 16.86 2.23 19.29
C CYS A 74 17.90 1.52 20.18
N PRO A 75 18.15 0.20 19.98
CA PRO A 75 19.16 -0.50 20.76
C PRO A 75 20.60 -0.19 20.30
N GLU A 76 21.56 -0.44 21.18
CA GLU A 76 22.98 -0.44 20.83
C GLU A 76 23.29 -1.54 19.78
N PRO A 77 24.26 -1.32 18.87
CA PRO A 77 25.21 -0.20 18.83
C PRO A 77 24.72 1.06 18.11
N LEU A 78 23.52 1.04 17.53
CA LEU A 78 23.05 2.13 16.66
C LEU A 78 22.82 3.44 17.42
N ASN A 79 22.29 3.36 18.64
CA ASN A 79 22.02 4.53 19.47
C ASN A 79 23.30 5.20 20.00
N GLY A 80 24.38 4.44 20.22
CA GLY A 80 25.67 4.96 20.66
C GLY A 80 26.55 5.54 19.55
N LEU A 81 26.11 5.50 18.28
CA LEU A 81 26.89 6.07 17.17
C LEU A 81 26.90 7.61 17.23
N ARG A 82 28.08 8.19 17.06
CA ARG A 82 28.21 9.63 16.80
C ARG A 82 27.43 9.97 15.51
N PRO A 83 26.74 11.13 15.43
CA PRO A 83 25.94 11.50 14.27
C PRO A 83 26.67 11.35 12.93
N ILE A 84 27.92 11.83 12.83
CA ILE A 84 28.73 11.73 11.61
C ILE A 84 28.90 10.27 11.14
N LYS A 85 29.16 9.33 12.08
CA LYS A 85 29.31 7.91 11.75
C LYS A 85 27.99 7.29 11.31
N LEU A 86 26.88 7.73 11.91
CA LEU A 86 25.54 7.30 11.51
C LEU A 86 25.23 7.76 10.09
N GLU A 87 25.50 9.02 9.75
CA GLU A 87 25.32 9.53 8.40
C GLU A 87 26.15 8.76 7.37
N GLU A 88 27.43 8.51 7.66
CA GLU A 88 28.31 7.70 6.82
C GLU A 88 27.75 6.29 6.58
N LEU A 89 27.23 5.65 7.63
CA LEU A 89 26.60 4.33 7.54
C LEU A 89 25.42 4.34 6.57
N TYR A 90 24.52 5.33 6.66
CA TYR A 90 23.39 5.45 5.75
C TYR A 90 23.82 5.77 4.31
N ARG A 91 24.83 6.63 4.12
CA ARG A 91 25.39 6.90 2.79
C ARG A 91 25.94 5.64 2.15
N LYS A 92 26.75 4.86 2.88
CA LYS A 92 27.27 3.58 2.39
C LYS A 92 26.17 2.58 2.11
N PHE A 93 25.20 2.46 3.02
CA PHE A 93 24.05 1.58 2.81
C PHE A 93 23.26 1.93 1.55
N VAL A 94 23.09 3.22 1.24
CA VAL A 94 22.31 3.65 0.08
C VAL A 94 23.11 3.54 -1.23
N VAL A 95 24.40 3.90 -1.21
CA VAL A 95 25.23 4.01 -2.40
C VAL A 95 25.98 2.71 -2.72
N GLU A 96 26.52 2.04 -1.71
CA GLU A 96 27.41 0.89 -1.87
C GLU A 96 26.67 -0.44 -1.75
N SER A 97 25.52 -0.49 -1.06
CA SER A 97 24.79 -1.75 -0.88
C SER A 97 24.10 -2.18 -2.18
N PRO A 98 24.37 -3.39 -2.69
CA PRO A 98 23.65 -3.93 -3.84
C PRO A 98 22.17 -4.23 -3.52
N ASN A 99 21.82 -4.30 -2.22
CA ASN A 99 20.50 -4.68 -1.77
C ASN A 99 19.55 -3.49 -1.62
N PHE A 100 20.05 -2.27 -1.45
CA PHE A 100 19.21 -1.11 -1.17
C PHE A 100 18.27 -0.77 -2.33
N GLY A 101 18.82 -0.61 -3.54
CA GLY A 101 18.05 -0.24 -4.73
C GLY A 101 16.91 -1.22 -5.06
N PRO A 102 17.14 -2.54 -5.10
CA PRO A 102 16.07 -3.53 -5.25
C PRO A 102 15.06 -3.48 -4.10
N TRP A 103 15.53 -3.37 -2.85
CA TRP A 103 14.68 -3.33 -1.67
C TRP A 103 13.74 -2.12 -1.68
N ILE A 104 14.24 -0.90 -1.85
CA ILE A 104 13.42 0.31 -1.78
C ILE A 104 12.37 0.33 -2.91
N ARG A 105 12.72 -0.15 -4.11
CA ARG A 105 11.76 -0.30 -5.20
C ARG A 105 10.63 -1.26 -4.84
N SER A 106 10.96 -2.43 -4.31
CA SER A 106 9.97 -3.42 -3.87
C SER A 106 9.06 -2.88 -2.77
N GLN A 107 9.62 -2.16 -1.78
CA GLN A 107 8.82 -1.57 -0.72
C GLN A 107 7.88 -0.48 -1.24
N ARG A 108 8.35 0.38 -2.16
CA ARG A 108 7.53 1.41 -2.80
C ARG A 108 6.39 0.81 -3.60
N GLU A 109 6.65 -0.26 -4.36
CA GLU A 109 5.61 -0.96 -5.13
C GLU A 109 4.53 -1.55 -4.21
N LYS A 110 4.94 -2.24 -3.13
CA LYS A 110 4.01 -2.78 -2.12
C LYS A 110 3.21 -1.69 -1.43
N ALA A 111 3.84 -0.56 -1.08
CA ALA A 111 3.18 0.57 -0.45
C ALA A 111 2.16 1.22 -1.40
N PHE A 112 2.56 1.45 -2.66
CA PHE A 112 1.68 2.00 -3.69
C PHE A 112 0.47 1.09 -3.94
N GLU A 113 0.70 -0.21 -4.09
CA GLU A 113 -0.35 -1.21 -4.22
C GLU A 113 -1.35 -1.15 -3.04
N ARG A 114 -0.87 -1.02 -1.79
CA ARG A 114 -1.73 -0.85 -0.61
C ARG A 114 -2.53 0.44 -0.65
N ILE A 115 -1.93 1.54 -1.10
CA ILE A 115 -2.58 2.85 -1.25
C ILE A 115 -3.69 2.75 -2.30
N VAL A 116 -3.41 2.22 -3.49
CA VAL A 116 -4.39 2.10 -4.58
C VAL A 116 -5.55 1.21 -4.19
N ARG A 117 -5.29 0.06 -3.54
CA ARG A 117 -6.37 -0.81 -3.03
C ARG A 117 -7.24 -0.11 -2.00
N TYR A 118 -6.64 0.68 -1.12
CA TYR A 118 -7.39 1.48 -0.17
C TYR A 118 -8.24 2.54 -0.88
N HIS A 119 -7.68 3.21 -1.87
CA HIS A 119 -8.38 4.19 -2.68
C HIS A 119 -9.61 3.57 -3.37
N ALA A 120 -9.43 2.40 -4.00
CA ALA A 120 -10.52 1.64 -4.61
C ALA A 120 -11.64 1.34 -3.60
N LYS A 121 -11.29 0.97 -2.37
CA LYS A 121 -12.27 0.69 -1.31
C LYS A 121 -13.07 1.95 -0.95
N VAL A 122 -12.42 3.11 -0.80
CA VAL A 122 -13.09 4.38 -0.49
C VAL A 122 -13.99 4.81 -1.65
N LEU A 123 -13.53 4.65 -2.90
CA LEU A 123 -14.32 4.95 -4.11
C LEU A 123 -15.55 4.03 -4.30
N CYS A 124 -15.56 2.87 -3.65
CA CYS A 124 -16.72 1.97 -3.63
C CYS A 124 -17.72 2.30 -2.50
N ASP A 125 -17.36 3.18 -1.57
CA ASP A 125 -18.27 3.62 -0.51
C ASP A 125 -19.25 4.66 -1.07
N GLY A 126 -20.38 4.18 -1.59
CA GLY A 126 -21.33 4.99 -2.34
C GLY A 126 -21.86 6.21 -1.58
N LYS A 127 -21.98 6.14 -0.25
CA LYS A 127 -22.44 7.30 0.56
C LYS A 127 -21.41 8.42 0.57
N GLY A 128 -20.13 8.09 0.76
CA GLY A 128 -19.05 9.08 0.76
C GLY A 128 -18.85 9.72 -0.60
N ILE A 129 -18.93 8.92 -1.67
CA ILE A 129 -18.71 9.44 -3.03
C ILE A 129 -19.83 10.35 -3.51
N SER A 130 -21.10 10.03 -3.23
CA SER A 130 -22.20 10.95 -3.57
C SER A 130 -22.04 12.31 -2.89
N GLN A 131 -21.58 12.34 -1.64
CA GLN A 131 -21.32 13.60 -0.92
C GLN A 131 -20.13 14.38 -1.50
N CYS A 132 -19.05 13.69 -1.88
CA CYS A 132 -17.92 14.33 -2.56
C CYS A 132 -18.32 14.85 -3.96
N ALA A 133 -19.15 14.10 -4.68
CA ALA A 133 -19.62 14.48 -6.02
C ALA A 133 -20.50 15.73 -5.99
N ALA A 134 -21.28 15.94 -4.91
CA ALA A 134 -22.07 17.16 -4.72
C ALA A 134 -21.20 18.43 -4.54
N SER A 135 -19.91 18.28 -4.19
CA SER A 135 -18.98 19.40 -4.06
C SER A 135 -18.33 19.83 -5.39
N LEU A 136 -18.55 19.09 -6.49
CA LEU A 136 -17.97 19.38 -7.82
C LEU A 136 -18.70 20.56 -8.44
N ARG A 137 -17.95 21.55 -8.96
CA ARG A 137 -18.54 22.85 -9.36
C ARG A 137 -18.49 23.13 -10.85
N ASN A 138 -17.67 22.38 -11.59
CA ASN A 138 -17.48 22.58 -13.02
C ASN A 138 -17.24 21.24 -13.72
N ILE A 139 -17.34 21.26 -15.05
CA ILE A 139 -17.17 20.07 -15.91
C ILE A 139 -15.78 19.45 -15.74
N ALA A 140 -14.73 20.27 -15.57
CA ALA A 140 -13.36 19.78 -15.41
C ALA A 140 -13.17 18.99 -14.10
N ASP A 141 -13.86 19.37 -13.02
CA ASP A 141 -13.85 18.63 -11.75
C ASP A 141 -14.45 17.22 -11.94
N PHE A 142 -15.55 17.11 -12.70
CA PHE A 142 -16.15 15.82 -13.04
C PHE A 142 -15.21 14.97 -13.91
N ASP A 143 -14.59 15.57 -14.93
CA ASP A 143 -13.67 14.87 -15.82
C ASP A 143 -12.42 14.37 -15.06
N SER A 144 -11.92 15.17 -14.11
CA SER A 144 -10.85 14.78 -13.20
C SER A 144 -11.27 13.61 -12.30
N ALA A 145 -12.43 13.71 -11.64
CA ALA A 145 -12.97 12.65 -10.79
C ALA A 145 -13.16 11.33 -11.55
N ILE A 146 -13.72 11.38 -12.76
CA ILE A 146 -13.88 10.20 -13.63
C ILE A 146 -12.52 9.59 -13.98
N THR A 147 -11.53 10.44 -14.28
CA THR A 147 -10.16 9.99 -14.61
C THR A 147 -9.52 9.27 -13.43
N VAL A 148 -9.68 9.79 -12.21
CA VAL A 148 -9.18 9.16 -10.98
C VAL A 148 -9.80 7.77 -10.79
N VAL A 149 -11.12 7.66 -10.88
CA VAL A 149 -11.81 6.38 -10.69
C VAL A 149 -11.39 5.37 -11.76
N ARG A 150 -11.20 5.81 -13.02
CA ARG A 150 -10.67 4.96 -14.10
C ARG A 150 -9.25 4.48 -13.79
N GLN A 151 -8.36 5.38 -13.40
CA GLN A 151 -6.98 5.03 -13.05
C GLN A 151 -6.93 3.97 -11.95
N VAL A 152 -7.69 4.15 -10.88
CA VAL A 152 -7.75 3.19 -9.76
C VAL A 152 -8.36 1.85 -10.19
N ARG A 153 -9.43 1.88 -10.99
CA ARG A 153 -10.06 0.66 -11.53
C ARG A 153 -9.11 -0.14 -12.41
N ASP A 154 -8.34 0.56 -13.23
CA ASP A 154 -7.48 -0.02 -14.26
C ASP A 154 -6.09 -0.43 -13.74
N ASP A 155 -5.77 -0.08 -12.49
CA ASP A 155 -4.53 -0.47 -11.83
C ASP A 155 -4.38 -2.00 -11.72
N PRO A 156 -3.18 -2.56 -12.02
CA PRO A 156 -2.93 -4.00 -11.94
C PRO A 156 -3.27 -4.61 -10.58
N SER A 157 -3.07 -3.87 -9.49
CA SER A 157 -3.33 -4.31 -8.12
C SER A 157 -4.82 -4.55 -7.85
N VAL A 158 -5.67 -3.78 -8.51
CA VAL A 158 -7.14 -3.85 -8.42
C VAL A 158 -7.67 -4.86 -9.43
N ARG A 159 -7.09 -4.92 -10.63
CA ARG A 159 -7.43 -5.91 -11.67
C ARG A 159 -7.05 -7.35 -11.29
N ARG A 160 -5.90 -7.56 -10.63
CA ARG A 160 -5.45 -8.89 -10.18
C ARG A 160 -6.41 -9.52 -9.17
N LEU A 161 -6.99 -8.71 -8.29
CA LEU A 161 -8.04 -9.17 -7.36
C LEU A 161 -9.23 -9.74 -8.14
N SER A 162 -9.60 -9.17 -9.28
CA SER A 162 -10.70 -9.68 -10.10
C SER A 162 -10.34 -10.94 -10.88
N ARG A 163 -9.08 -11.07 -11.34
CA ARG A 163 -8.62 -12.23 -12.15
C ARG A 163 -8.43 -13.50 -11.32
N LEU A 164 -8.01 -13.40 -10.06
CA LEU A 164 -7.88 -14.56 -9.17
C LEU A 164 -9.22 -15.27 -8.93
N SER A 165 -10.34 -14.55 -9.01
CA SER A 165 -11.69 -15.16 -8.97
C SER A 165 -12.05 -15.98 -10.22
N LYS A 166 -11.53 -15.57 -11.39
CA LYS A 166 -11.81 -16.22 -12.68
C LYS A 166 -11.00 -17.51 -12.86
N ALA A 167 -9.81 -17.57 -12.27
CA ALA A 167 -9.00 -18.78 -12.23
C ALA A 167 -9.53 -19.83 -11.22
N SER A 168 -10.18 -19.40 -10.13
CA SER A 168 -10.78 -20.32 -9.15
C SER A 168 -12.18 -20.85 -9.55
N SER A 169 -12.68 -20.49 -10.73
CA SER A 169 -14.00 -20.90 -11.24
C SER A 169 -13.94 -21.76 -12.51
N SER A 170 -12.74 -22.20 -12.91
CA SER A 170 -12.59 -23.25 -13.94
C SER A 170 -12.77 -24.64 -13.30
N PRO A 171 -13.50 -25.57 -13.95
CA PRO A 171 -13.65 -26.93 -13.46
C PRO A 171 -12.32 -27.68 -13.61
N VAL A 172 -11.67 -28.00 -12.49
CA VAL A 172 -10.58 -28.96 -12.45
C VAL A 172 -11.18 -30.34 -12.71
N GLN A 173 -10.92 -30.89 -13.89
CA GLN A 173 -10.97 -32.33 -14.09
C GLN A 173 -9.91 -32.97 -13.19
N THR A 174 -10.37 -33.84 -12.29
CA THR A 174 -9.54 -34.76 -11.50
C THR A 174 -8.66 -35.62 -12.42
N PRO A 175 -7.45 -35.98 -11.97
CA PRO A 175 -7.35 -37.30 -11.32
C PRO A 175 -6.54 -37.32 -10.02
N VAL A 176 -7.15 -37.98 -9.04
CA VAL A 176 -6.62 -38.88 -7.99
C VAL A 176 -5.11 -38.85 -7.70
N GLY A 177 -4.74 -38.56 -6.44
CA GLY A 177 -3.44 -39.00 -5.89
C GLY A 177 -2.88 -38.25 -4.67
N SER A 178 -3.40 -38.58 -3.49
CA SER A 178 -2.69 -38.73 -2.20
C SER A 178 -1.82 -37.60 -1.58
N SER A 179 -2.36 -37.08 -0.46
CA SER A 179 -1.72 -36.81 0.85
C SER A 179 -0.47 -35.93 0.97
N GLY A 180 -0.63 -34.81 1.69
CA GLY A 180 0.49 -34.07 2.29
C GLY A 180 0.09 -32.70 2.85
N SER A 181 -0.34 -32.71 4.11
CA SER A 181 -0.64 -31.57 4.99
C SER A 181 0.16 -30.29 4.74
N SER A 182 -0.52 -29.14 4.67
CA SER A 182 0.08 -27.82 4.94
C SER A 182 -0.99 -26.90 5.54
N ASP A 183 -0.78 -26.63 6.82
CA ASP A 183 -1.47 -25.64 7.63
C ASP A 183 -0.94 -24.25 7.24
N GLU A 184 -1.76 -23.43 6.58
CA GLU A 184 -1.51 -22.00 6.44
C GLU A 184 -2.86 -21.27 6.50
N THR A 185 -3.15 -20.71 7.67
CA THR A 185 -4.16 -19.67 7.88
C THR A 185 -3.84 -18.47 6.99
N ARG A 186 -4.44 -18.44 5.80
CA ARG A 186 -4.47 -17.28 4.93
C ARG A 186 -5.91 -16.79 4.90
N GLU A 187 -6.17 -15.63 5.50
CA GLU A 187 -7.44 -14.89 5.38
C GLU A 187 -7.71 -14.55 3.90
N GLY A 188 -8.22 -15.52 3.15
CA GLY A 188 -8.68 -15.36 1.78
C GLY A 188 -10.07 -14.76 1.80
N LYS A 189 -10.17 -13.44 1.63
CA LYS A 189 -11.46 -12.78 1.36
C LYS A 189 -12.12 -13.45 0.16
N SER A 190 -13.34 -13.94 0.37
CA SER A 190 -14.16 -14.73 -0.56
C SER A 190 -14.16 -14.17 -2.00
N PRO A 191 -14.07 -15.03 -3.04
CA PRO A 191 -14.09 -14.64 -4.46
C PRO A 191 -15.28 -13.74 -4.86
N ARG A 192 -16.42 -13.82 -4.15
CA ARG A 192 -17.59 -12.96 -4.36
C ARG A 192 -17.32 -11.47 -4.06
N GLN A 193 -16.45 -11.17 -3.10
CA GLN A 193 -16.12 -9.79 -2.72
C GLN A 193 -15.19 -9.10 -3.74
N GLN A 194 -14.45 -9.88 -4.55
CA GLN A 194 -13.41 -9.35 -5.45
C GLN A 194 -13.95 -8.89 -6.81
N ASN A 195 -14.98 -9.55 -7.36
CA ASN A 195 -15.72 -9.06 -8.54
C ASN A 195 -16.60 -7.84 -8.23
N LEU A 196 -17.05 -7.73 -6.98
CA LEU A 196 -17.87 -6.62 -6.52
C LEU A 196 -17.15 -5.27 -6.65
N LEU A 197 -15.83 -5.22 -6.43
CA LEU A 197 -15.06 -3.97 -6.49
C LEU A 197 -15.03 -3.35 -7.90
N GLN A 198 -14.80 -4.14 -8.94
CA GLN A 198 -14.79 -3.63 -10.33
C GLN A 198 -16.17 -3.13 -10.77
N VAL A 199 -17.22 -3.85 -10.38
CA VAL A 199 -18.60 -3.45 -10.64
C VAL A 199 -18.90 -2.13 -9.94
N ARG A 200 -18.59 -2.01 -8.65
CA ARG A 200 -18.80 -0.80 -7.86
C ARG A 200 -18.04 0.41 -8.42
N LEU A 201 -16.77 0.25 -8.78
CA LEU A 201 -16.00 1.33 -9.41
C LEU A 201 -16.61 1.76 -10.75
N SER A 202 -17.14 0.80 -11.53
CA SER A 202 -17.83 1.10 -12.78
C SER A 202 -19.15 1.82 -12.54
N ASP A 203 -19.89 1.46 -11.50
CA ASP A 203 -21.10 2.16 -11.07
C ASP A 203 -20.79 3.59 -10.64
N THR A 204 -19.70 3.80 -9.89
CA THR A 204 -19.21 5.13 -9.52
C THR A 204 -18.89 5.99 -10.76
N ILE A 205 -18.23 5.41 -11.78
CA ILE A 205 -17.99 6.12 -13.06
C ILE A 205 -19.30 6.51 -13.73
N ARG A 206 -20.29 5.61 -13.77
CA ARG A 206 -21.61 5.90 -14.36
C ARG A 206 -22.34 7.01 -13.59
N LEU A 207 -22.31 6.97 -12.26
CA LEU A 207 -22.88 8.01 -11.40
C LEU A 207 -22.26 9.38 -11.71
N LEU A 208 -20.94 9.50 -11.70
CA LEU A 208 -20.25 10.75 -12.00
C LEU A 208 -20.55 11.25 -13.42
N SER A 209 -20.65 10.33 -14.38
CA SER A 209 -21.00 10.68 -15.77
C SER A 209 -22.43 11.19 -15.90
N ALA A 210 -23.39 10.62 -15.16
CA ALA A 210 -24.77 11.07 -15.11
C ALA A 210 -24.86 12.47 -14.48
N LEU A 211 -24.23 12.68 -13.33
CA LEU A 211 -24.19 13.99 -12.65
C LEU A 211 -23.57 15.08 -13.54
N ARG A 212 -22.49 14.76 -14.27
CA ARG A 212 -21.90 15.66 -15.26
C ARG A 212 -22.89 16.04 -16.36
N LYS A 213 -23.66 15.07 -16.86
CA LYS A 213 -24.68 15.30 -17.91
C LYS A 213 -25.80 16.21 -17.39
N ASP A 214 -26.28 15.95 -16.19
CA ASP A 214 -27.34 16.75 -15.55
C ASP A 214 -26.87 18.18 -15.30
N PHE A 215 -25.61 18.35 -14.86
CA PHE A 215 -24.97 19.65 -14.70
C PHE A 215 -24.97 20.44 -16.02
N ILE A 216 -24.52 19.82 -17.12
CA ILE A 216 -24.52 20.44 -18.45
C ILE A 216 -25.94 20.84 -18.86
N GLN A 217 -26.91 19.93 -18.71
CA GLN A 217 -28.30 20.21 -19.09
C GLN A 217 -28.90 21.38 -18.30
N SER A 218 -28.63 21.46 -16.99
CA SER A 218 -29.10 22.56 -16.15
C SER A 218 -28.51 23.92 -16.57
N HIS A 219 -27.27 23.96 -17.03
CA HIS A 219 -26.58 25.20 -17.40
C HIS A 219 -26.87 25.62 -18.85
N VAL A 220 -27.25 24.68 -19.72
CA VAL A 220 -27.68 24.98 -21.09
C VAL A 220 -29.11 25.53 -21.14
N GLN A 221 -29.98 25.22 -20.18
CA GLN A 221 -31.36 25.76 -20.13
C GLN A 221 -31.47 27.19 -19.58
N VAL A 222 -30.36 27.78 -19.09
CA VAL A 222 -30.32 29.14 -18.52
C VAL A 222 -29.87 30.19 -19.57
N PHE A 223 -29.50 29.74 -20.77
CA PHE A 223 -29.18 30.57 -21.94
C PHE A 223 -30.18 30.32 -23.07
#